data_AF-A0A1G8XRP1-F1
#
_entry.id   AF-A0A1G8XRP1-F1
#
_cell.length_a   1.000
_cell.length_b   1.000
_cell.length_c   1.000
_cell.angle_alpha   90.00
_cell.angle_beta   90.00
_cell.angle_gamma   90.00
#
_symmetry.space_group_name_H-M   'P 1'
#
loop_
_entity.id
_entity.type
_entity.pdbx_description
1 polymer ?
#
loop_
_entity_poly.entity_id
_entity_poly.type
_entity_poly.pdbx_seq_one_letter_code
_entity_poly.pdbx_strand_id
1 'polypeptide(L)'
;MPDDGTAGGNGVRPEDVHTELATAFGLFVLSDASIHEAAEAAGVSPWELEDEIERAGLTETLGLEEDRDVSATIDDLLEEC
;
A
#
# COMPACT_ATOMS: atom_id res chain seq x y z
N MET A 1 37.90 27.27 3.08
CA MET A 1 37.06 26.17 3.57
C MET A 1 36.29 25.64 2.37
N PRO A 2 36.30 24.33 2.10
CA PRO A 2 35.44 23.78 1.07
C PRO A 2 34.01 23.67 1.60
N ASP A 3 33.08 24.06 0.74
CA ASP A 3 31.66 23.80 0.80
C ASP A 3 31.48 22.30 0.48
N ASP A 4 31.18 21.46 1.49
CA ASP A 4 30.83 20.06 1.27
C ASP A 4 29.31 19.93 1.29
N GLY A 5 28.71 20.10 0.11
CA GLY A 5 27.36 19.68 -0.13
C GLY A 5 27.26 18.16 0.00
N THR A 6 26.70 17.69 1.11
CA THR A 6 26.16 16.33 1.19
C THR A 6 24.64 16.44 1.17
N ALA A 7 24.08 16.01 0.03
CA ALA A 7 22.66 15.88 -0.21
C ALA A 7 22.01 15.09 0.93
N GLY A 8 20.95 15.66 1.52
CA GLY A 8 20.01 14.92 2.36
C GLY A 8 19.28 13.91 1.49
N GLY A 9 19.92 12.78 1.23
CA GLY A 9 19.23 11.59 0.74
C GLY A 9 18.20 11.21 1.79
N ASN A 10 16.94 11.09 1.38
CA ASN A 10 15.85 10.62 2.20
C ASN A 10 16.11 9.14 2.55
N GLY A 11 17.01 8.90 3.49
CA GLY A 11 17.42 7.57 3.91
C GLY A 11 16.35 6.98 4.78
N VAL A 12 15.41 6.25 4.16
CA VAL A 12 14.57 5.29 4.89
C VAL A 12 15.53 4.35 5.61
N ARG A 13 15.55 4.38 6.93
CA ARG A 13 16.39 3.45 7.67
C ARG A 13 15.75 2.08 7.56
N PRO A 14 16.53 0.98 7.58
CA PRO A 14 15.95 -0.37 7.52
C PRO A 14 15.02 -0.68 8.69
N GLU A 15 15.14 0.06 9.80
CA GLU A 15 14.23 0.01 10.96
C GLU A 15 12.85 0.66 10.69
N ASP A 16 12.73 1.52 9.68
CA ASP A 16 11.48 2.17 9.27
C ASP A 16 10.68 1.34 8.24
N VAL A 17 11.26 0.24 7.75
CA VAL A 17 10.60 -0.65 6.80
C VAL A 17 9.72 -1.64 7.56
N HIS A 18 8.41 -1.43 7.47
CA HIS A 18 7.42 -2.41 7.90
C HIS A 18 7.55 -3.66 7.04
N THR A 19 8.22 -4.68 7.58
CA THR A 19 8.57 -5.90 6.83
C THR A 19 7.32 -6.65 6.39
N GLU A 20 6.27 -6.61 7.19
CA GLU A 20 4.96 -7.19 6.91
C GLU A 20 4.30 -6.48 5.71
N LEU A 21 4.30 -5.14 5.67
CA LEU A 21 3.80 -4.38 4.52
C LEU A 21 4.63 -4.61 3.26
N ALA A 22 5.96 -4.65 3.38
CA ALA A 22 6.83 -4.98 2.25
C ALA A 22 6.61 -6.41 1.73
N THR A 23 6.31 -7.35 2.62
CA THR A 23 5.97 -8.73 2.26
C THR A 23 4.61 -8.80 1.58
N ALA A 24 3.60 -8.13 2.12
CA ALA A 24 2.26 -8.04 1.55
C ALA A 24 2.31 -7.41 0.14
N PHE A 25 3.03 -6.30 -0.01
CA PHE A 25 3.24 -5.66 -1.30
C PHE A 25 3.96 -6.59 -2.30
N GLY A 26 5.01 -7.28 -1.86
CA GLY A 26 5.71 -8.25 -2.70
C GLY A 26 4.81 -9.40 -3.15
N LEU A 27 3.97 -9.94 -2.26
CA LEU A 27 3.01 -10.99 -2.59
C LEU A 27 1.98 -10.50 -3.60
N PHE A 28 1.44 -9.30 -3.39
CA PHE A 28 0.46 -8.68 -4.30
C PHE A 28 1.05 -8.43 -5.70
N VAL A 29 2.27 -7.90 -5.80
CA VAL A 29 2.86 -7.50 -7.09
C VAL A 29 3.53 -8.66 -7.83
N LEU A 30 4.12 -9.61 -7.10
CA LEU A 30 4.93 -10.68 -7.70
C LEU A 30 4.17 -12.00 -7.85
N SER A 31 2.95 -12.09 -7.34
CA SER A 31 2.08 -13.26 -7.44
C SER A 31 0.72 -12.88 -8.04
N ASP A 32 -0.12 -13.89 -8.29
CA ASP A 32 -1.51 -13.69 -8.73
C ASP A 32 -2.47 -13.41 -7.55
N ALA A 33 -1.94 -12.96 -6.41
CA ALA A 33 -2.72 -12.77 -5.19
C ALA A 33 -3.46 -11.43 -5.23
N SER A 34 -4.73 -11.43 -4.81
CA SER A 34 -5.46 -10.19 -4.55
C SER A 34 -4.84 -9.42 -3.37
N ILE A 35 -5.13 -8.11 -3.26
CA ILE A 35 -4.71 -7.29 -2.11
C ILE A 35 -5.12 -7.93 -0.77
N HIS A 36 -6.32 -8.49 -0.71
CA HIS A 36 -6.84 -9.13 0.50
C HIS A 36 -6.03 -10.38 0.89
N GLU A 37 -5.74 -11.25 -0.08
CA GLU A 37 -4.94 -12.47 0.16
C GLU A 37 -3.50 -12.15 0.54
N ALA A 38 -2.91 -11.14 -0.12
CA ALA A 38 -1.55 -10.71 0.16
C ALA A 38 -1.42 -10.07 1.55
N ALA A 39 -2.40 -9.27 1.95
CA ALA A 39 -2.48 -8.67 3.28
C ALA A 39 -2.68 -9.73 4.37
N GLU A 40 -3.62 -10.66 4.17
CA GLU A 40 -3.87 -11.77 5.10
C GLU A 40 -2.62 -12.63 5.29
N ALA A 41 -1.93 -13.01 4.21
CA ALA A 41 -0.73 -13.82 4.26
C ALA A 41 0.44 -13.15 5.00
N ALA A 42 0.49 -11.82 4.99
CA ALA A 42 1.51 -11.04 5.70
C ALA A 42 1.08 -10.56 7.09
N GLY A 43 -0.18 -10.79 7.49
CA GLY A 43 -0.70 -10.39 8.79
C GLY A 43 -0.97 -8.89 8.94
N VAL A 44 -1.19 -8.17 7.83
CA VAL A 44 -1.58 -6.75 7.82
C VAL A 44 -3.03 -6.60 7.38
N SER A 45 -3.65 -5.46 7.65
CA SER A 45 -4.96 -5.21 7.08
C SER A 45 -4.85 -4.86 5.58
N PRO A 46 -5.85 -5.24 4.77
CA PRO A 46 -5.94 -4.83 3.36
C PRO A 46 -5.88 -3.31 3.19
N TRP A 47 -6.55 -2.57 4.09
CA TRP A 47 -6.56 -1.11 4.12
C TRP A 47 -5.17 -0.50 4.35
N GLU A 48 -4.36 -1.08 5.24
CA GLU A 48 -2.98 -0.61 5.46
C GLU A 48 -2.10 -0.81 4.23
N LEU A 49 -2.31 -1.91 3.49
CA LEU A 49 -1.60 -2.14 2.24
C LEU A 49 -2.06 -1.18 1.14
N GLU A 50 -3.36 -0.93 1.03
CA GLU A 50 -3.95 0.03 0.08
C GLU A 50 -3.45 1.46 0.34
N ASP A 51 -3.46 1.91 1.61
CA ASP A 51 -3.00 3.24 2.01
C ASP A 51 -1.50 3.44 1.67
N GLU A 52 -0.66 2.43 1.91
CA GLU A 52 0.77 2.54 1.57
C GLU A 52 1.02 2.53 0.06
N ILE A 53 0.24 1.76 -0.70
CA ILE A 53 0.30 1.79 -2.16
C ILE A 53 -0.12 3.16 -2.72
N GLU A 54 -1.16 3.75 -2.15
CA GLU A 54 -1.62 5.10 -2.49
C GLU A 54 -0.57 6.16 -2.12
N ARG A 55 -0.03 6.10 -0.90
CA ARG A 55 1.05 7.00 -0.42
C ARG A 55 2.32 6.90 -1.26
N ALA A 56 2.61 5.71 -1.79
CA ALA A 56 3.71 5.49 -2.72
C ALA A 56 3.41 5.96 -4.17
N GLY A 57 2.17 6.36 -4.46
CA GLY A 57 1.74 6.80 -5.79
C GLY A 57 1.68 5.65 -6.80
N LEU A 58 1.51 4.42 -6.34
CA LEU A 58 1.57 3.22 -7.18
C LEU A 58 0.18 2.74 -7.65
N THR A 59 -0.91 3.33 -7.16
CA THR A 59 -2.30 2.95 -7.48
C THR A 59 -2.55 2.86 -8.99
N GLU A 60 -2.19 3.89 -9.76
CA GLU A 60 -2.35 3.89 -11.22
C GLU A 60 -1.45 2.85 -11.90
N THR A 61 -0.22 2.67 -11.42
CA THR A 61 0.75 1.72 -11.98
C THR A 61 0.29 0.27 -11.78
N LEU A 62 -0.42 0.01 -10.69
CA LEU A 62 -0.93 -1.31 -10.33
C LEU A 62 -2.35 -1.56 -10.84
N GLY A 63 -2.94 -0.60 -11.57
CA GLY A 63 -4.32 -0.70 -12.06
C GLY A 63 -5.35 -0.78 -10.93
N LEU A 64 -5.02 -0.22 -9.77
CA LEU A 64 -5.88 -0.19 -8.57
C LEU A 64 -6.83 1.02 -8.59
N GLU A 65 -7.08 1.61 -9.76
CA GLU A 65 -7.98 2.75 -9.91
C GLU A 65 -9.26 2.53 -9.10
N GLU A 66 -9.44 3.39 -8.09
CA GLU A 66 -10.61 3.47 -7.22
C GLU A 66 -11.84 3.82 -8.05
N ASP A 67 -12.45 2.82 -8.68
CA ASP A 67 -13.85 2.87 -9.10
C ASP A 67 -14.75 2.30 -7.98
N ARG A 68 -14.32 2.44 -6.73
CA ARG A 68 -15.15 2.18 -5.58
C ARG A 68 -15.27 3.47 -4.80
N ASP A 69 -16.32 4.22 -5.12
CA ASP A 69 -16.98 5.05 -4.13
C ASP A 69 -17.26 4.12 -2.93
N VAL A 70 -16.35 4.14 -1.95
CA VAL A 70 -16.49 3.37 -0.70
C VAL A 70 -17.82 3.73 -0.04
N SER A 71 -18.28 4.97 -0.25
CA SER A 71 -19.62 5.45 0.07
C SER A 71 -20.72 4.57 -0.53
N ALA A 72 -20.67 4.29 -1.84
CA ALA A 72 -21.67 3.50 -2.55
C ALA A 72 -21.66 2.03 -2.13
N THR A 73 -20.48 1.45 -1.86
CA THR A 73 -20.41 0.06 -1.37
C THR A 73 -20.98 -0.10 0.04
N ILE A 74 -20.77 0.91 0.90
CA ILE A 74 -21.35 0.94 2.25
C ILE A 74 -22.86 1.17 2.18
N ASP A 75 -23.33 2.10 1.34
CA ASP A 75 -24.76 2.35 1.15
C ASP A 75 -25.48 1.11 0.60
N ASP A 76 -24.94 0.41 -0.41
CA ASP A 76 -25.51 -0.85 -0.92
C ASP A 76 -25.61 -1.93 0.18
N LEU A 77 -24.58 -2.06 1.03
CA LEU A 77 -24.59 -3.02 2.14
C LEU A 77 -25.61 -2.66 3.23
N LEU A 78 -25.85 -1.37 3.45
CA LEU A 78 -26.80 -0.87 4.45
C LEU A 78 -28.24 -0.83 3.94
N GLU A 79 -28.46 -0.74 2.62
CA GLU A 79 -29.78 -0.79 1.98
C GLU A 79 -30.35 -2.23 1.88
N GLU A 80 -29.54 -3.27 2.05
CA GLU A 80 -29.98 -4.68 2.06
C GLU A 80 -30.58 -5.13 3.42
N CYS A 81 -30.90 -4.18 4.32
CA CYS A 81 -31.40 -4.43 5.68
C CYS A 81 -32.87 -4.01 5.92
#